data_AF-A0A377V214-F1
#
_entry.id   AF-A0A377V214-F1
#
_cell.length_a   1.000
_cell.length_b   1.000
_cell.length_c   1.000
_cell.angle_alpha   90.00
_cell.angle_beta   90.00
_cell.angle_gamma   90.00
#
_symmetry.space_group_name_H-M   'P 1'
#
loop_
_entity.id
_entity.type
_entity.pdbx_description
1 polymer ?
#
loop_
_entity_poly.entity_id
_entity_poly.type
_entity_poly.pdbx_seq_one_letter_code
_entity_poly.pdbx_strand_id
1 'polypeptide(L)' 'MEIVKAAIGDKGGVRMTGGGFGGCVVALIPEDLVDTVQQAVANEYEAKTGIKETFYVCKPSQGAGQC' A
#
# COMPACT_ATOMS: atom_id res chain seq x y z
N MET A 1 5.05 5.50 3.81
CA MET A 1 3.71 6.13 3.72
C MET A 1 3.72 7.39 2.87
N GLU A 2 4.72 8.26 3.07
CA GLU A 2 4.89 9.49 2.25
C GLU A 2 5.06 9.21 0.76
N ILE A 3 5.85 8.19 0.39
CA ILE A 3 6.04 7.77 -1.02
C ILE A 3 4.68 7.50 -1.69
N VAL A 4 3.84 6.71 -1.02
CA VAL A 4 2.50 6.35 -1.50
C VAL A 4 1.62 7.61 -1.60
N LYS A 5 1.60 8.47 -0.57
CA LYS A 5 0.82 9.71 -0.60
C LYS A 5 1.25 10.65 -1.75
N ALA A 6 2.54 10.77 -2.00
CA ALA A 6 3.09 11.57 -3.09
C ALA A 6 2.71 11.02 -4.46
N ALA A 7 2.74 9.70 -4.64
CA ALA A 7 2.39 9.05 -5.91
C ALA A 7 0.89 9.11 -6.24
N ILE A 8 0.01 9.06 -5.23
CA ILE A 8 -1.44 9.06 -5.43
C ILE A 8 -2.00 10.49 -5.55
N GLY A 9 -1.42 11.45 -4.81
CA GLY A 9 -1.97 12.80 -4.67
C GLY A 9 -3.37 12.77 -4.04
N ASP A 10 -4.29 13.57 -4.60
CA ASP A 10 -5.66 13.71 -4.09
C ASP A 10 -6.63 12.63 -4.60
N LYS A 11 -6.13 11.68 -5.39
CA LYS A 11 -6.95 10.64 -6.03
C LYS A 11 -7.19 9.42 -5.12
N GLY A 12 -6.77 9.44 -3.87
CA GLY A 12 -6.92 8.32 -2.96
C GLY A 12 -6.41 8.62 -1.56
N GLY A 13 -6.25 7.57 -0.76
CA GLY A 13 -5.81 7.71 0.63
C GLY A 13 -4.97 6.52 1.06
N VAL A 14 -4.00 6.78 1.95
CA VAL A 14 -3.16 5.75 2.56
C VAL A 14 -3.21 5.91 4.07
N ARG A 15 -3.35 4.79 4.80
CA ARG A 15 -3.27 4.74 6.26
C ARG A 15 -2.37 3.59 6.74
N MET A 16 -1.72 3.74 7.90
CA MET A 16 -1.16 2.57 8.60
C MET A 16 -2.28 1.66 9.10
N THR A 17 -2.04 0.35 9.10
CA THR A 17 -3.00 -0.65 9.59
C THR A 17 -2.32 -1.62 10.57
N GLY A 18 -3.10 -2.18 11.49
CA GLY A 18 -2.58 -3.02 12.58
C GLY A 18 -2.24 -2.23 13.85
N GLY A 19 -1.45 -2.83 14.74
CA GLY A 19 -1.10 -2.27 16.06
C GLY A 19 -0.13 -1.09 16.04
N GLY A 20 0.44 -0.72 14.88
CA GLY A 20 1.44 0.35 14.74
C GLY A 20 2.89 -0.13 14.92
N PHE A 21 3.83 0.83 14.88
CA PHE A 21 5.30 0.63 14.99
C PHE A 21 5.96 -0.19 13.86
N GLY A 22 5.32 -0.27 12.69
CA GLY A 22 5.80 -1.01 11.53
C GLY A 22 4.67 -1.77 10.85
N GLY A 23 5.02 -2.73 10.00
CA GLY A 23 4.07 -3.61 9.32
C GLY A 23 3.51 -3.03 8.03
N CYS A 24 2.18 -3.11 7.85
CA CYS A 24 1.53 -2.84 6.57
C CYS A 24 0.80 -1.49 6.54
N VAL A 25 0.91 -0.82 5.40
CA VAL A 25 0.00 0.26 5.03
C VAL A 25 -1.09 -0.28 4.11
N VAL A 26 -2.27 0.33 4.16
CA VAL A 26 -3.35 0.09 3.18
C VAL A 26 -3.62 1.40 2.45
N ALA A 27 -3.66 1.32 1.13
CA ALA A 27 -3.99 2.42 0.25
C ALA A 27 -5.24 2.09 -0.57
N LEU A 28 -6.18 3.03 -0.62
CA LEU A 28 -7.32 3.00 -1.54
C LEU A 28 -7.02 3.96 -2.67
N ILE A 29 -6.87 3.42 -3.88
CA ILE A 29 -6.42 4.14 -5.07
C ILE A 29 -7.18 3.65 -6.31
N PRO A 30 -7.34 4.51 -7.33
CA PRO A 30 -7.78 4.11 -8.67
C PRO A 30 -6.90 2.99 -9.24
N GLU A 31 -7.53 2.05 -9.95
CA GLU A 31 -6.85 0.85 -10.47
C GLU A 31 -5.76 1.18 -11.49
N ASP A 32 -5.94 2.26 -12.27
CA ASP A 32 -4.96 2.80 -13.22
C ASP A 32 -3.70 3.38 -12.55
N LEU A 33 -3.77 3.70 -11.26
CA LEU A 33 -2.63 4.24 -10.50
C LEU A 33 -1.85 3.15 -9.74
N VAL A 34 -2.33 1.91 -9.71
CA VAL A 34 -1.71 0.83 -8.95
C VAL A 34 -0.25 0.62 -9.34
N ASP A 35 0.04 0.52 -10.64
CA ASP A 35 1.39 0.29 -11.14
C ASP A 35 2.32 1.48 -10.84
N THR A 36 1.81 2.70 -10.98
CA THR A 36 2.55 3.94 -10.68
C THR A 36 2.97 3.97 -9.21
N VAL A 37 2.06 3.63 -8.31
CA VAL A 37 2.34 3.60 -6.87
C VAL A 37 3.31 2.47 -6.52
N GLN A 38 3.16 1.28 -7.10
CA GLN A 38 4.09 0.17 -6.87
C GLN A 38 5.51 0.52 -7.31
N GLN A 39 5.68 1.13 -8.49
CA GLN A 39 6.99 1.56 -8.98
C GLN A 39 7.62 2.62 -8.07
N ALA A 40 6.85 3.63 -7.64
CA ALA A 40 7.34 4.64 -6.71
C ALA A 40 7.86 4.02 -5.40
N VAL A 41 7.11 3.06 -4.83
CA VAL A 41 7.53 2.36 -3.62
C VAL A 41 8.75 1.47 -3.87
N ALA A 42 8.79 0.70 -4.96
CA ALA A 42 9.92 -0.17 -5.27
C ALA A 42 11.23 0.60 -5.47
N ASN A 43 11.16 1.80 -6.05
CA ASN A 43 12.34 2.64 -6.30
C ASN A 43 12.87 3.33 -5.04
N GLU A 44 11.97 3.73 -4.12
CA GLU A 44 12.32 4.59 -3.00
C GLU A 44 12.36 3.87 -1.64
N TYR A 45 11.57 2.82 -1.44
CA TYR A 45 11.38 2.22 -0.12
C TYR A 45 12.62 1.47 0.36
N GLU A 46 13.14 0.56 -0.46
CA GLU A 46 14.35 -0.22 -0.13
C GLU A 46 15.56 0.71 0.02
N ALA A 47 15.69 1.72 -0.84
CA ALA A 47 16.77 2.71 -0.77
C ALA A 47 16.73 3.55 0.54
N LYS A 48 15.53 3.87 1.06
CA LYS A 48 15.37 4.68 2.27
C LYS A 48 15.39 3.87 3.57
N THR A 49 14.98 2.61 3.53
CA THR A 49 14.75 1.80 4.73
C THR A 49 15.68 0.59 4.84
N GLY A 50 16.30 0.16 3.74
CA GLY A 50 17.05 -1.09 3.64
C GLY A 50 16.17 -2.36 3.63
N ILE A 51 14.84 -2.20 3.52
CA ILE A 51 13.88 -3.30 3.59
C ILE A 51 13.20 -3.48 2.23
N LYS A 52 13.14 -4.73 1.76
CA LYS A 52 12.39 -5.05 0.54
C LYS A 52 10.89 -4.96 0.77
N GLU A 53 10.21 -4.23 -0.09
CA GLU A 53 8.77 -4.10 -0.11
C GLU A 53 8.06 -5.38 -0.58
N THR A 54 6.82 -5.57 -0.12
CA THR A 54 5.91 -6.61 -0.61
C THR A 54 4.57 -5.96 -0.93
N PHE A 55 4.03 -6.26 -2.11
CA PHE A 55 2.75 -5.72 -2.56
C PHE A 55 1.64 -6.76 -2.54
N TYR A 56 0.44 -6.34 -2.13
CA TYR A 56 -0.78 -7.13 -2.22
C TYR A 56 -1.89 -6.27 -2.82
N VAL A 57 -2.33 -6.63 -4.02
CA VAL A 57 -3.51 -6.02 -4.65
C VAL A 57 -4.73 -6.81 -4.19
N CYS A 58 -5.36 -6.34 -3.12
CA CYS A 58 -6.47 -7.03 -2.48
C CYS A 58 -7.83 -6.52 -2.98
N LYS A 59 -8.81 -7.43 -3.05
CA LYS A 59 -10.23 -7.11 -3.21
C LYS A 59 -10.97 -7.47 -1.92
N PRO A 60 -12.02 -6.71 -1.52
CA PRO A 60 -12.86 -7.09 -0.39
C PRO A 60 -13.43 -8.50 -0.59
N SER A 61 -13.34 -9.34 0.43
CA SER A 61 -13.80 -10.73 0.41
C SER A 61 -14.70 -11.01 1.61
N GLN A 62 -15.56 -12.03 1.48
CA GLN A 62 -16.34 -12.53 2.62
C GLN A 62 -15.43 -13.09 3.71
N GLY A 63 -15.88 -12.99 4.96
CA GLY A 63 -15.25 -13.64 6.10
C GLY A 63 -15.54 -15.14 6.14
N ALA A 64 -14.98 -15.85 7.13
CA ALA A 64 -15.28 -17.26 7.35
C ALA A 64 -16.80 -17.47 7.55
N GLY A 65 -17.35 -18.50 6.90
CA GLY A 65 -18.77 -18.86 6.95
C GLY A 65 -18.98 -20.30 7.41
N GLN A 66 -20.21 -20.63 7.81
CA GLN A 66 -20.58 -22.02 8.15
C GLN A 66 -20.46 -22.92 6.92
N CYS A 67 -19.94 -24.13 7.15
CA CYS A 67 -19.84 -25.21 6.17
C CYS A 67 -21.22 -25.64 5.66
#